data_AF-F8JN15-F1
#
_entry.id   AF-F8JN15-F1
#
_cell.length_a   1.000
_cell.length_b   1.000
_cell.length_c   1.000
_cell.angle_alpha   90.00
_cell.angle_beta   90.00
_cell.angle_gamma   90.00
#
_symmetry.space_group_name_H-M   'P 1'
#
loop_
_entity.id
_entity.type
_entity.pdbx_description
1 polymer ?
#
loop_
_entity_poly.entity_id
_entity_poly.type
_entity_poly.pdbx_seq_one_letter_code
_entity_poly.pdbx_strand_id
1 'polypeptide(L)'
;MRRFSGTDAVLIARLATADEGPRAMRRLEETGSVTYGAYTVTAESLIVQDTTYPWSQVRRKPLRPDSVVQTRQPNGKWRDLEIPEAKTPHSAVLLDLIRHQVDS
;
A
#
# COMPACT_ATOMS: atom_id res chain seq x y z
N MET A 1 -4.07 31.84 -6.52
CA MET A 1 -3.94 30.50 -5.92
C MET A 1 -4.42 29.46 -6.95
N ARG A 2 -3.50 28.72 -7.58
CA ARG A 2 -3.87 27.65 -8.53
C ARG A 2 -4.40 26.46 -7.73
N ARG A 3 -5.65 26.06 -7.99
CA ARG A 3 -6.19 24.80 -7.50
C ARG A 3 -5.48 23.69 -8.26
N PHE A 4 -4.62 22.93 -7.59
CA PHE A 4 -4.12 21.68 -8.14
C PHE A 4 -5.32 20.75 -8.32
N SER A 5 -5.64 20.46 -9.58
CA SER A 5 -6.66 19.49 -9.95
C SER A 5 -6.24 18.12 -9.41
N GLY A 6 -7.19 17.31 -8.92
CA GLY A 6 -6.90 15.96 -8.40
C GLY A 6 -6.13 15.06 -9.38
N THR A 7 -6.13 15.39 -10.67
CA THR A 7 -5.32 14.73 -11.71
C THR A 7 -3.82 14.92 -11.52
N ASP A 8 -3.35 16.09 -11.09
CA ASP A 8 -1.93 16.37 -10.88
C ASP A 8 -1.38 15.58 -9.69
N ALA A 9 -2.17 15.47 -8.62
CA ALA A 9 -1.79 14.67 -7.45
C ALA A 9 -1.65 13.18 -7.79
N VAL A 10 -2.55 12.64 -8.63
CA VAL A 10 -2.46 11.25 -9.11
C VAL A 10 -1.24 11.05 -10.01
N LEU A 11 -0.91 12.01 -10.86
CA LEU A 11 0.24 11.92 -11.76
C LEU A 11 1.57 12.02 -11.00
N ILE A 12 1.66 12.94 -10.03
CA ILE A 12 2.81 13.08 -9.12
C ILE A 12 2.98 11.81 -8.28
N ALA A 13 1.90 11.24 -7.75
CA ALA A 13 1.95 10.00 -7.01
C ALA A 13 2.46 8.83 -7.87
N ARG A 14 2.00 8.72 -9.12
CA ARG A 14 2.48 7.70 -10.08
C ARG A 14 3.95 7.86 -10.45
N LEU A 15 4.41 9.10 -10.66
CA LEU A 15 5.82 9.38 -10.95
C LEU A 15 6.71 9.04 -9.77
N ALA A 16 6.28 9.33 -8.54
CA ALA A 16 6.99 8.93 -7.35
C ALA A 16 7.04 7.40 -7.20
N THR A 17 5.94 6.68 -7.50
CA THR A 17 5.94 5.20 -7.51
C THR A 17 6.94 4.63 -8.50
N ALA A 18 7.13 5.23 -9.68
CA ALA A 18 8.06 4.72 -10.68
C ALA A 18 9.54 4.76 -10.26
N ASP A 19 9.96 5.74 -9.44
CA ASP A 19 11.34 5.83 -8.94
C ASP A 19 11.50 5.24 -7.54
N GLU A 20 10.53 5.47 -6.64
CA GLU A 20 10.61 5.01 -5.25
C GLU A 20 10.16 3.55 -5.07
N GLY A 21 9.28 3.04 -5.93
CA GLY A 21 8.79 1.65 -5.87
C GLY A 21 9.91 0.61 -5.91
N PRO A 22 10.79 0.61 -6.93
CA PRO A 22 11.92 -0.30 -7.00
C PRO A 22 12.89 -0.17 -5.82
N ARG A 23 13.10 1.04 -5.31
CA ARG A 23 13.97 1.28 -4.15
C ARG A 23 13.35 0.73 -2.86
N ALA A 24 12.05 0.90 -2.70
CA ALA A 24 11.33 0.37 -1.56
C ALA A 24 11.29 -1.17 -1.61
N MET A 25 11.14 -1.77 -2.79
CA MET A 25 11.23 -3.23 -2.93
C MET A 25 12.62 -3.74 -2.55
N ARG A 26 13.68 -3.10 -3.06
CA ARG A 26 15.06 -3.46 -2.68
C ARG A 26 15.28 -3.34 -1.17
N ARG A 27 14.78 -2.28 -0.53
CA ARG A 27 14.85 -2.15 0.94
C ARG A 27 14.09 -3.26 1.65
N LEU A 28 12.93 -3.65 1.15
CA LEU A 28 12.16 -4.76 1.70
C LEU A 28 12.95 -6.07 1.65
N GLU A 29 13.62 -6.33 0.53
CA GLU A 29 14.49 -7.51 0.35
C GLU A 29 15.76 -7.45 1.23
N GLU A 30 16.39 -6.27 1.34
CA GLU A 30 17.65 -6.09 2.09
C GLU A 30 17.45 -6.07 3.61
N THR A 31 16.35 -5.46 4.07
CA THR A 31 16.12 -5.18 5.50
C THR A 31 14.96 -5.97 6.10
N GLY A 32 14.18 -6.65 5.26
CA GLY A 32 13.00 -7.42 5.67
C GLY A 32 11.75 -6.59 5.96
N SER A 33 11.84 -5.25 6.00
CA SER A 33 10.67 -4.39 6.26
C SER A 33 10.80 -2.96 5.72
N VAL A 34 9.67 -2.33 5.41
CA VAL A 34 9.58 -0.91 5.01
C VAL A 34 8.37 -0.26 5.67
N THR A 35 8.58 0.88 6.34
CA THR A 35 7.54 1.61 7.08
C THR A 35 7.14 2.91 6.38
N TYR A 36 5.83 3.14 6.27
CA TYR A 36 5.17 4.34 5.76
C TYR A 36 4.11 4.80 6.75
N GLY A 37 4.43 5.77 7.59
CA GLY A 37 3.52 6.27 8.62
C GLY A 37 3.07 5.15 9.54
N ALA A 38 1.76 4.86 9.55
CA ALA A 38 1.17 3.79 10.36
C ALA A 38 1.29 2.38 9.74
N TYR A 39 1.87 2.25 8.55
CA TYR A 39 1.93 0.99 7.81
C TYR A 39 3.36 0.46 7.79
N THR A 40 3.56 -0.82 8.07
CA THR A 40 4.83 -1.50 7.84
C THR A 40 4.60 -2.71 6.96
N VAL A 41 5.27 -2.73 5.81
CA VAL A 41 5.30 -3.87 4.88
C VAL A 41 6.50 -4.72 5.26
N THR A 42 6.28 -6.01 5.48
CA THR A 42 7.35 -6.99 5.71
C THR A 42 7.26 -8.09 4.64
N ALA A 43 8.27 -8.95 4.56
CA ALA A 43 8.21 -10.10 3.67
C ALA A 43 7.03 -11.05 3.98
N GLU A 44 6.55 -11.09 5.21
CA GLU A 44 5.55 -12.08 5.66
C GLU A 44 4.16 -11.49 5.93
N SER A 45 4.09 -10.18 6.16
CA SER A 45 2.87 -9.52 6.62
C SER A 45 2.82 -8.02 6.33
N LEU A 46 1.60 -7.50 6.34
CA LEU A 46 1.30 -6.07 6.45
C LEU A 46 0.94 -5.76 7.91
N ILE A 47 1.67 -4.86 8.53
CA ILE A 47 1.37 -4.33 9.87
C ILE A 47 0.72 -2.96 9.72
N VAL A 48 -0.42 -2.76 10.36
CA VAL A 48 -1.12 -1.47 10.41
C VAL A 48 -1.27 -1.07 11.87
N GLN A 49 -0.57 -0.01 12.26
CA GLN A 49 -0.39 0.40 13.65
C GLN A 49 0.17 -0.78 14.46
N ASP A 50 -0.66 -1.40 15.30
CA ASP A 50 -0.30 -2.54 16.15
C ASP A 50 -0.94 -3.85 15.70
N THR A 51 -1.58 -3.88 14.52
CA THR A 51 -2.26 -5.07 14.00
C THR A 51 -1.47 -5.68 12.84
N THR A 52 -1.08 -6.95 13.00
CA THR A 52 -0.40 -7.72 11.97
C THR A 52 -1.40 -8.51 11.11
N TYR A 53 -1.34 -8.31 9.80
CA TYR A 53 -2.08 -9.04 8.78
C TYR A 53 -1.11 -9.87 7.95
N PRO A 54 -1.05 -11.20 8.13
CA PRO A 54 -0.32 -12.09 7.23
C PRO A 54 -0.79 -11.88 5.78
N TRP A 55 0.08 -12.05 4.78
CA TRP A 55 -0.31 -11.84 3.37
C TRP A 55 -1.50 -12.72 2.93
N SER A 56 -1.66 -13.91 3.51
CA SER A 56 -2.84 -14.77 3.31
C SER A 56 -4.18 -14.17 3.78
N GLN A 57 -4.12 -13.11 4.58
CA GLN A 57 -5.25 -12.34 5.08
C GLN A 57 -5.35 -10.96 4.44
N VAL A 58 -4.56 -10.68 3.39
CA VAL A 58 -4.57 -9.43 2.66
C VAL A 58 -4.91 -9.73 1.20
N ARG A 59 -5.78 -8.94 0.60
CA ARG A 59 -6.08 -9.08 -0.84
C ARG A 59 -6.42 -7.75 -1.48
N ARG A 60 -6.36 -7.73 -2.81
CA ARG A 60 -6.79 -6.58 -3.62
C ARG A 60 -8.31 -6.60 -3.81
N LYS A 61 -8.95 -5.44 -3.78
CA LYS A 61 -10.35 -5.29 -4.18
C LYS A 61 -10.46 -5.26 -5.71
N PRO A 62 -11.19 -6.18 -6.35
CA PRO A 62 -11.15 -6.37 -7.80
C PRO A 62 -11.80 -5.25 -8.64
N LEU A 63 -12.66 -4.40 -8.05
CA LEU A 63 -13.54 -3.48 -8.79
C LEU A 63 -13.19 -1.99 -8.66
N ARG A 64 -12.06 -1.63 -8.02
CA ARG A 64 -11.63 -0.21 -7.93
C ARG A 64 -10.15 -0.07 -8.28
N PRO A 65 -9.80 0.72 -9.32
CA PRO A 65 -8.41 0.96 -9.69
C PRO A 65 -7.67 1.79 -8.64
N ASP A 66 -8.39 2.54 -7.80
CA ASP A 66 -7.84 3.36 -6.72
C ASP A 66 -7.66 2.58 -5.40
N SER A 67 -7.25 1.33 -5.52
CA SER A 67 -6.51 0.59 -4.49
C SER A 67 -7.11 0.59 -3.08
N VAL A 68 -8.23 -0.13 -2.94
CA VAL A 68 -8.69 -0.59 -1.62
C VAL A 68 -8.08 -1.96 -1.37
N VAL A 69 -7.19 -2.03 -0.39
CA VAL A 69 -6.71 -3.31 0.17
C VAL A 69 -7.82 -3.85 1.07
N GLN A 70 -8.06 -5.14 1.06
CA GLN A 70 -8.96 -5.78 2.02
C GLN A 70 -8.16 -6.65 2.97
N THR A 71 -8.48 -6.56 4.26
CA THR A 71 -7.91 -7.42 5.31
C THR A 71 -8.97 -8.38 5.83
N ARG A 72 -8.56 -9.61 6.14
CA ARG A 72 -9.42 -10.61 6.74
C ARG A 72 -9.52 -10.35 8.23
N GLN A 73 -10.74 -10.14 8.70
CA GLN A 73 -11.03 -9.94 10.11
C GLN A 73 -11.08 -11.28 10.86
N PRO A 74 -10.98 -11.30 12.20
CA PRO A 74 -11.07 -12.53 13.00
C PRO A 74 -12.38 -13.31 12.80
N ASN A 75 -13.46 -12.62 12.44
CA ASN A 75 -14.75 -13.24 12.10
C ASN A 75 -14.80 -13.87 10.69
N GLY A 76 -13.66 -13.95 10.00
CA GLY A 76 -13.51 -14.52 8.66
C GLY A 76 -13.98 -13.62 7.51
N LYS A 77 -14.58 -12.45 7.79
CA LYS A 77 -15.05 -11.51 6.77
C LYS A 77 -13.91 -10.63 6.27
N TRP A 78 -13.99 -10.25 4.99
CA TRP A 78 -13.08 -9.27 4.39
C TRP A 78 -13.59 -7.86 4.65
N ARG A 79 -12.72 -6.97 5.10
CA ARG A 79 -13.02 -5.56 5.33
C ARG A 79 -12.08 -4.70 4.52
N ASP A 80 -12.61 -3.61 3.99
CA ASP A 80 -11.81 -2.59 3.32
C ASP A 80 -10.86 -1.94 4.34
N LEU A 81 -9.56 -2.01 4.05
CA LEU A 81 -8.53 -1.23 4.72
C LEU A 81 -8.42 0.09 3.97
N GLU A 82 -8.93 1.14 4.59
CA GLU A 82 -8.73 2.50 4.07
C GLU A 82 -7.29 2.91 4.34
N ILE A 83 -6.56 3.19 3.27
CA ILE A 83 -5.27 3.85 3.33
C ILE A 83 -5.56 5.34 3.13
N PRO A 84 -5.59 6.15 4.21
CA PRO A 84 -6.19 7.48 4.25
C PRO A 84 -5.53 8.48 3.30
N GLU A 85 -4.39 8.13 2.72
CA GLU A 85 -3.57 9.01 1.91
C GLU A 85 -3.31 8.49 0.49
N ALA A 86 -4.24 7.80 -0.17
CA ALA A 86 -4.12 7.43 -1.60
C ALA A 86 -3.99 8.62 -2.60
N LYS A 87 -3.56 9.79 -2.13
CA LYS A 87 -3.20 11.02 -2.85
C LYS A 87 -1.74 11.46 -2.60
N THR A 88 -0.97 10.75 -1.77
CA THR A 88 0.45 11.05 -1.51
C THR A 88 1.37 10.05 -2.22
N PRO A 89 2.57 10.47 -2.67
CA PRO A 89 3.63 9.61 -3.18
C PRO A 89 3.87 8.34 -2.35
N HIS A 90 4.00 8.49 -1.03
CA HIS A 90 4.27 7.38 -0.11
C HIS A 90 3.16 6.33 -0.10
N SER A 91 1.89 6.75 -0.17
CA SER A 91 0.78 5.80 -0.19
C SER A 91 0.69 5.05 -1.52
N ALA A 92 1.08 5.69 -2.62
CA ALA A 92 1.14 5.02 -3.91
C ALA A 92 2.25 3.96 -3.94
N VAL A 93 3.41 4.26 -3.36
CA VAL A 93 4.50 3.26 -3.17
C VAL A 93 4.06 2.13 -2.24
N LEU A 94 3.42 2.44 -1.10
CA LEU A 94 2.89 1.44 -0.17
C LEU A 94 1.92 0.48 -0.88
N LEU A 95 1.00 1.03 -1.68
CA LEU A 95 0.03 0.24 -2.44
C LEU A 95 0.69 -0.65 -3.50
N ASP A 96 1.75 -0.18 -4.14
CA ASP A 96 2.51 -0.95 -5.11
C ASP A 96 3.27 -2.11 -4.45
N LEU A 97 3.89 -1.88 -3.29
CA LEU A 97 4.52 -2.93 -2.49
C LEU A 97 3.51 -3.99 -2.03
N ILE A 98 2.38 -3.56 -1.48
CA ILE A 98 1.31 -4.47 -1.06
C ILE A 98 0.81 -5.29 -2.25
N ARG A 99 0.63 -4.66 -3.42
CA ARG A 99 0.23 -5.36 -4.64
C ARG A 99 1.23 -6.44 -4.99
N HIS A 100 2.53 -6.13 -5.00
CA HIS A 100 3.55 -7.11 -5.32
C HIS A 100 3.52 -8.30 -4.35
N GLN A 101 3.38 -8.05 -3.05
CA GLN A 101 3.35 -9.11 -2.03
C GLN A 101 2.10 -9.99 -2.09
N VAL A 102 0.96 -9.44 -2.53
CA VAL A 102 -0.29 -10.21 -2.70
C VAL A 102 -0.30 -10.99 -4.02
N ASP A 103 0.31 -10.44 -5.08
CA ASP A 103 0.34 -11.04 -6.42
C ASP A 103 1.53 -12.04 -6.60
N SER A 104 2.48 -12.11 -5.66
CA SER A 104 3.62 -13.06 -5.64
C SER A 104 3.22 -14.43 -5.10
#